data_AF-A0A6A3FUV7-F1
#
_entry.id   AF-A0A6A3FUV7-F1
#
_cell.length_a   1.000
_cell.length_b   1.000
_cell.length_c   1.000
_cell.angle_alpha   90.00
_cell.angle_beta   90.00
_cell.angle_gamma   90.00
#
_symmetry.space_group_name_H-M   'P 1'
#
loop_
_entity.id
_entity.type
_entity.pdbx_description
1 polymer ?
#
loop_
_entity_poly.entity_id
_entity_poly.type
_entity_poly.pdbx_seq_one_letter_code
_entity_poly.pdbx_strand_id
1 'polypeptide(L)'
;CKEMWSAYGRAGLAHLGNNTNNRLEASWGSLKDILNPEMGVDECIETLLFLETAAEMEYASKFNVVGSRLYHDCDEQLSKVAAVVSPHAFQLIRNEYDLLAQNM
;
A
#
# COMPACT_ATOMS: atom_id res chain seq x y z
N CYS A 1 0.01 28.12 -6.78
CA CYS A 1 -0.90 27.63 -5.71
C CYS A 1 -1.27 26.15 -5.82
N LYS A 2 -1.70 25.62 -6.98
CA LYS A 2 -2.14 24.22 -7.13
C LYS A 2 -1.07 23.18 -6.73
N GLU A 3 0.18 23.40 -7.11
CA GLU A 3 1.31 22.53 -6.78
C GLU A 3 1.62 22.48 -5.27
N MET A 4 1.50 23.63 -4.60
CA MET A 4 1.74 23.77 -3.16
C MET A 4 0.74 22.96 -2.33
N TRP A 5 -0.55 23.04 -2.68
CA TRP A 5 -1.60 22.24 -2.03
C TRP A 5 -1.49 20.75 -2.36
N SER A 6 -1.04 20.42 -3.57
CA SER A 6 -0.80 19.03 -3.98
C SER A 6 0.38 18.41 -3.23
N ALA A 7 1.45 19.17 -2.99
CA ALA A 7 2.58 18.73 -2.17
C ALA A 7 2.18 18.60 -0.69
N TYR A 8 1.42 19.55 -0.16
CA TYR A 8 0.91 19.50 1.22
C TYR A 8 0.04 18.26 1.48
N GLY A 9 -0.90 17.94 0.58
CA GLY A 9 -1.74 16.74 0.71
C GLY A 9 -0.97 15.42 0.59
N ARG A 10 0.23 15.43 -0.01
CA ARG A 10 1.11 14.26 -0.14
C ARG A 10 2.19 14.18 0.94
N ALA A 11 2.43 15.25 1.69
CA ALA A 11 3.52 15.36 2.67
C ALA A 11 3.46 14.28 3.77
N GLY A 12 2.27 13.78 4.11
CA GLY A 12 2.08 12.69 5.07
C GLY A 12 2.27 11.27 4.52
N LEU A 13 2.50 11.10 3.23
CA LEU A 13 2.74 9.79 2.61
C LEU A 13 4.25 9.55 2.51
N ALA A 14 4.75 8.36 2.83
CA ALA A 14 6.16 8.03 2.61
C ALA A 14 6.39 7.81 1.11
N HIS A 15 6.85 8.85 0.42
CA HIS A 15 7.05 8.82 -1.04
C HIS A 15 8.52 8.88 -1.44
N LEU A 16 9.48 9.22 -0.57
CA LEU A 16 10.94 9.14 -0.85
C LEU A 16 11.37 9.73 -2.22
N GLY A 17 10.69 10.76 -2.73
CA GLY A 17 10.93 11.33 -4.08
C GLY A 17 10.36 10.50 -5.24
N ASN A 18 9.73 9.36 -4.95
CA ASN A 18 8.99 8.51 -5.87
C ASN A 18 7.58 9.09 -6.10
N ASN A 19 7.46 9.91 -7.14
CA ASN A 19 6.17 10.43 -7.57
C ASN A 19 5.41 9.38 -8.40
N THR A 20 4.11 9.59 -8.64
CA THR A 20 3.28 8.67 -9.44
C THR A 20 3.87 8.40 -10.82
N ASN A 21 4.51 9.39 -11.44
CA ASN A 21 5.16 9.26 -12.75
C ASN A 21 6.32 8.27 -12.72
N ASN A 22 7.21 8.36 -11.72
CA ASN A 22 8.33 7.43 -11.56
C ASN A 22 7.85 5.98 -11.38
N ARG A 23 6.72 5.78 -10.68
CA ARG A 23 6.09 4.46 -10.53
C ARG A 23 5.54 3.95 -11.85
N LEU A 24 4.84 4.80 -12.61
CA LEU A 24 4.32 4.46 -13.92
C LEU A 24 5.44 4.13 -14.91
N GLU A 25 6.52 4.91 -14.90
CA GLU A 25 7.68 4.68 -15.75
C GLU A 25 8.41 3.38 -15.39
N ALA A 26 8.55 3.08 -14.09
CA ALA A 26 9.13 1.81 -13.63
C ALA A 26 8.26 0.61 -14.04
N SER A 27 6.93 0.68 -13.83
CA SER A 27 5.99 -0.36 -14.27
C SER A 27 6.00 -0.53 -15.79
N TRP A 28 6.11 0.56 -16.55
CA TRP A 28 6.26 0.52 -18.00
C TRP A 28 7.57 -0.13 -18.42
N GLY A 29 8.66 0.11 -17.68
CA GLY A 29 9.93 -0.58 -17.85
C GLY A 29 9.77 -2.10 -17.74
N SER A 30 9.13 -2.59 -16.68
CA SER A 30 8.87 -4.01 -16.48
C SER A 30 7.92 -4.62 -17.53
N LEU A 31 6.93 -3.85 -17.99
CA LEU A 31 6.02 -4.30 -19.05
C LEU A 31 6.73 -4.56 -20.38
N LYS A 32 7.80 -3.84 -20.70
CA LYS A 32 8.58 -4.06 -21.93
C LYS A 32 9.33 -5.39 -21.95
N ASP A 33 9.59 -5.98 -20.79
CA ASP A 33 10.22 -7.30 -20.70
C ASP A 33 9.19 -8.43 -20.93
N ILE A 34 7.89 -8.11 -20.79
CA ILE A 34 6.77 -9.04 -20.95
C ILE A 34 6.16 -8.90 -22.35
N LEU A 35 5.96 -7.66 -22.80
CA LEU A 35 5.40 -7.33 -24.11
C LEU A 35 6.50 -7.37 -25.17
N ASN A 36 6.26 -8.14 -26.22
CA ASN A 36 7.17 -8.25 -27.35
C ASN A 36 6.59 -7.50 -28.57
N PRO A 37 7.39 -6.75 -29.35
CA PRO A 37 6.98 -6.17 -30.63
C PRO A 37 6.29 -7.11 -31.63
N GLU A 38 6.51 -8.42 -31.50
CA GLU A 38 5.92 -9.47 -32.35
C GLU A 38 4.51 -9.90 -31.90
N MET A 39 4.08 -9.52 -30.68
CA MET A 39 2.76 -9.84 -30.16
C MET A 39 1.67 -9.08 -30.91
N GLY A 40 0.52 -9.74 -31.09
CA GLY A 40 -0.69 -9.10 -31.58
C GLY A 40 -1.16 -7.99 -30.63
N VAL A 41 -1.84 -6.98 -31.16
CA VAL A 41 -2.41 -5.90 -30.33
C VAL A 41 -3.45 -6.47 -29.35
N ASP A 42 -4.23 -7.45 -29.80
CA ASP A 42 -5.16 -8.22 -28.98
C ASP A 42 -4.46 -8.97 -27.85
N GLU A 43 -3.37 -9.67 -28.15
CA GLU A 43 -2.54 -10.38 -27.17
C GLU A 43 -1.91 -9.42 -26.14
N CYS A 44 -1.45 -8.25 -26.60
CA CYS A 44 -0.94 -7.19 -25.72
C CYS A 44 -2.02 -6.67 -24.78
N ILE A 45 -3.24 -6.42 -25.30
CA ILE A 45 -4.37 -5.94 -24.50
C ILE A 45 -4.76 -6.97 -23.45
N GLU A 46 -4.88 -8.25 -23.84
CA GLU A 46 -5.22 -9.33 -22.91
C GLU A 46 -4.17 -9.46 -21.80
N THR A 47 -2.89 -9.39 -22.15
CA THR A 47 -1.78 -9.43 -21.19
C THR A 47 -1.83 -8.25 -20.22
N LEU A 48 -2.09 -7.03 -20.72
CA LEU A 48 -2.22 -5.83 -19.87
C LEU A 48 -3.39 -5.95 -18.90
N LEU A 49 -4.57 -6.37 -19.38
CA LEU A 49 -5.75 -6.58 -18.55
C LEU A 49 -5.49 -7.61 -17.44
N PHE A 50 -4.82 -8.71 -17.77
CA PHE A 50 -4.45 -9.72 -16.79
C PHE A 50 -3.53 -9.16 -15.69
N LEU A 51 -2.47 -8.44 -16.09
CA LEU A 51 -1.51 -7.85 -15.14
C LEU A 51 -2.15 -6.78 -14.26
N GLU A 52 -3.01 -5.92 -14.83
CA GLU A 52 -3.75 -4.91 -14.07
C GLU A 52 -4.69 -5.55 -13.06
N THR A 53 -5.45 -6.57 -13.48
CA THR A 53 -6.36 -7.33 -12.60
C THR A 53 -5.59 -7.98 -11.46
N ALA A 54 -4.45 -8.61 -11.74
CA ALA A 54 -3.61 -9.23 -10.71
C ALA A 54 -3.07 -8.20 -9.70
N ALA A 55 -2.60 -7.05 -10.20
CA ALA A 55 -2.13 -5.96 -9.34
C ALA A 55 -3.25 -5.36 -8.47
N GLU A 56 -4.47 -5.23 -9.02
CA GLU A 56 -5.64 -4.77 -8.28
C GLU A 56 -6.06 -5.78 -7.20
N MET A 57 -6.05 -7.08 -7.51
CA MET A 57 -6.31 -8.13 -6.52
C MET A 57 -5.29 -8.11 -5.39
N GLU A 58 -4.00 -7.94 -5.71
CA GLU A 58 -2.94 -7.81 -4.70
C GLU A 58 -3.14 -6.56 -3.84
N TYR A 59 -3.44 -5.42 -4.46
CA TYR A 59 -3.75 -4.17 -3.76
C TYR A 59 -4.96 -4.35 -2.82
N ALA A 60 -6.07 -4.86 -3.33
CA ALA A 60 -7.28 -5.12 -2.57
C ALA A 60 -7.02 -6.07 -1.40
N SER A 61 -6.21 -7.12 -1.59
CA SER A 61 -5.85 -8.04 -0.51
C SER A 61 -5.09 -7.33 0.63
N LYS A 62 -4.18 -6.41 0.30
CA LYS A 62 -3.42 -5.63 1.30
C LYS A 62 -4.26 -4.57 1.98
N PHE A 63 -5.29 -4.05 1.31
CA PHE A 63 -6.10 -2.94 1.79
C PHE A 63 -7.39 -3.34 2.50
N ASN A 64 -7.95 -4.50 2.14
CA ASN A 64 -9.19 -5.02 2.75
C ASN A 64 -8.91 -5.84 4.01
N VAL A 65 -7.65 -6.16 4.32
CA VAL A 65 -7.27 -6.69 5.63
C VAL A 65 -7.38 -5.57 6.66
N VAL A 66 -8.27 -5.76 7.63
CA VAL A 66 -8.45 -4.85 8.77
C VAL A 66 -7.09 -4.60 9.44
N GLY A 67 -6.72 -3.34 9.65
CA GLY A 67 -5.50 -2.95 10.39
C GLY A 67 -4.25 -2.65 9.56
N SER A 68 -4.24 -2.89 8.24
CA SER A 68 -3.02 -2.80 7.41
C SER A 68 -2.39 -1.39 7.26
N ARG A 69 -3.08 -0.33 7.69
CA ARG A 69 -2.66 1.07 7.47
C ARG A 69 -2.42 1.91 8.71
N LEU A 70 -2.70 1.43 9.92
CA LEU A 70 -2.79 2.32 11.08
C LEU A 70 -1.64 2.16 12.09
N TYR A 71 -0.91 1.05 12.06
CA TYR A 71 -0.10 0.63 13.21
C TYR A 71 1.31 0.21 12.78
N HIS A 72 2.13 1.19 12.42
CA HIS A 72 3.52 0.97 11.99
C HIS A 72 4.52 0.84 13.16
N ASP A 73 4.17 1.33 14.36
CA ASP A 73 5.02 1.32 15.55
C ASP A 73 4.53 0.31 16.59
N CYS A 74 4.19 -0.90 16.15
CA CYS A 74 3.68 -1.94 17.02
C CYS A 74 4.64 -3.12 17.07
N ASP A 75 4.86 -3.63 18.29
CA ASP A 75 5.59 -4.89 18.46
C ASP A 75 4.81 -6.06 17.86
N GLU A 76 5.45 -7.23 17.84
CA GLU A 76 4.87 -8.44 17.25
C GLU A 76 3.51 -8.81 17.89
N GLN A 77 3.31 -8.52 19.17
CA GLN A 77 2.07 -8.86 19.88
C GLN A 77 0.94 -7.92 19.47
N LEU A 78 1.18 -6.61 19.49
CA LEU A 78 0.21 -5.61 19.04
C LEU A 78 -0.12 -5.78 17.56
N SER A 79 0.85 -6.14 16.72
CA SER A 79 0.62 -6.39 15.28
C SER A 79 -0.41 -7.50 15.03
N LYS A 80 -0.37 -8.59 15.81
CA LYS A 80 -1.36 -9.67 15.73
C LYS A 80 -2.77 -9.22 16.13
N VAL A 81 -2.87 -8.35 17.14
CA VAL A 81 -4.15 -7.79 17.59
C VAL A 81 -4.73 -6.84 16.53
N ALA A 82 -3.90 -5.97 15.94
CA ALA A 82 -4.29 -5.03 14.89
C ALA A 82 -4.96 -5.72 13.70
N ALA A 83 -4.54 -6.94 13.37
CA ALA A 83 -5.06 -7.71 12.26
C ALA A 83 -6.49 -8.26 12.47
N VAL A 84 -6.97 -8.33 13.72
CA VAL A 84 -8.24 -9.00 14.06
C VAL A 84 -9.27 -8.09 14.72
N VAL A 85 -8.92 -6.85 15.06
CA VAL A 85 -9.83 -5.91 15.72
C VAL A 85 -10.00 -4.62 14.93
N SER A 86 -11.10 -3.91 15.18
CA SER A 86 -11.33 -2.59 14.56
C SER A 86 -10.31 -1.56 15.09
N PRO A 87 -10.05 -0.47 14.34
CA PRO A 87 -9.15 0.58 14.78
C PRO A 87 -9.45 1.16 16.16
N HIS A 88 -10.74 1.29 16.49
CA HIS A 88 -11.18 1.79 17.79
C HIS A 88 -10.83 0.82 18.92
N ALA A 89 -11.13 -0.47 18.75
CA ALA A 89 -10.80 -1.50 19.74
C ALA A 89 -9.27 -1.64 19.91
N PHE A 90 -8.52 -1.55 18.81
CA PHE A 90 -7.07 -1.57 18.86
C PHE A 90 -6.50 -0.44 19.72
N GLN A 91 -7.02 0.80 19.55
CA GLN A 91 -6.52 1.94 20.32
C GLN A 91 -6.75 1.79 21.83
N LEU A 92 -7.89 1.23 22.23
CA LEU A 92 -8.16 0.92 23.63
C LEU A 92 -7.15 -0.09 24.19
N ILE A 93 -6.89 -1.17 23.45
CA ILE A 93 -5.94 -2.21 23.85
C ILE A 93 -4.51 -1.67 23.93
N ARG A 94 -4.09 -0.87 22.94
CA ARG A 94 -2.74 -0.27 22.91
C ARG A 94 -2.50 0.62 24.12
N ASN A 95 -3.47 1.46 24.49
CA ASN A 95 -3.35 2.34 25.65
C ASN A 95 -3.07 1.54 26.94
N GLU A 96 -3.81 0.44 27.16
CA GLU A 96 -3.61 -0.42 28.33
C GLU A 96 -2.27 -1.18 28.27
N TYR A 97 -1.88 -1.65 27.09
CA TYR A 97 -0.62 -2.35 26.87
C TYR A 97 0.59 -1.46 27.18
N ASP A 98 0.57 -0.21 26.71
CA ASP A 98 1.65 0.76 26.94
C ASP A 98 1.74 1.14 28.43
N LEU A 99 0.60 1.23 29.14
CA LEU A 99 0.57 1.48 30.59
C LEU A 99 1.18 0.34 31.40
N LEU A 100 0.92 -0.91 31.00
CA LEU A 100 1.52 -2.08 31.66
C LEU A 100 3.03 -2.15 31.42
N ALA A 101 3.49 -1.78 30.23
CA ALA A 101 4.90 -1.75 29.88
C ALA A 101 5.70 -0.68 30.64
N GLN A 102 5.06 0.42 31.07
CA GLN A 102 5.69 1.49 31.86
C GLN A 102 5.81 1.17 33.36
N ASN A 103 5.05 0.18 33.85
CA ASN A 103 5.01 -0.19 35.27
C ASN A 103 5.91 -1.39 35.62
N MET A 104 6.79 -1.79 34.70
CA MET A 104 7.74 -2.90 34.83
C MET A 104 9.17 -2.38 34.67
#